data_AF-A0A8H8J2H8-F1
#
_entry.id   AF-A0A8H8J2H8-F1
#
_cell.length_a   1.000
_cell.length_b   1.000
_cell.length_c   1.000
_cell.angle_alpha   90.00
_cell.angle_beta   90.00
_cell.angle_gamma   90.00
#
_symmetry.space_group_name_H-M   'P 1'
#
loop_
_entity.id
_entity.type
_entity.pdbx_description
1 polymer ?
#
loop_
_entity_poly.entity_id
_entity_poly.type
_entity_poly.pdbx_seq_one_letter_code
_entity_poly.pdbx_strand_id
1 'polypeptide(L)'
;MNVLSHASKQQLVKKWQPVRYLIIDEFSMLSKEFLAVLSQHISIAKLGYSSDNGDFPFGGVNVLLCGDGHQILPVVTSKGGALHHPATSSRFLTTTDAGLGCKIFERFDLAMTLKRQVRVVDPVWQGFLSRFRVGQVEVGDIELLDSITLTNPNCRPTDFNSEKWRNCVLITPRNSVQRRWNDAAVEEHCWRTGEQMLVFDALDTCVDQGKRRPVTTEEKYASMLNSASKGNPHKGKRERNGLPDQIRIAIGMKVMVTTNINTDIGITNGARGEIVGIKLDAHEPPFSPTEPRITLKCAPVYILVRLNRTRVGRLSGLEPGVVPIAPVSRSYSMKVPVLQADGQVKLISRNIKRWQFPIAPAYAFTDYKAQGQTLECAIVDIAEPPTGGRLSQPNIYVALSRCPDLDSIRILRDFDRDILRRPVDVDLMKEDERLERLNEKTLKWWNELNAENI
;
A
#
# COMPACT_ATOMS: atom_id res chain seq x y z
N MET A 1 -16.19 1.12 23.63
CA MET A 1 -15.63 2.42 23.23
C MET A 1 -14.30 2.63 23.93
N ASN A 2 -13.20 2.79 23.20
CA ASN A 2 -11.90 3.14 23.79
C ASN A 2 -11.91 4.64 24.13
N VAL A 3 -11.91 4.98 25.42
CA VAL A 3 -11.85 6.37 25.87
C VAL A 3 -10.44 6.90 25.61
N LEU A 4 -10.29 7.82 24.64
CA LEU A 4 -9.04 8.53 24.39
C LEU A 4 -8.60 9.29 25.66
N SER A 5 -7.29 9.29 25.97
CA SER A 5 -6.77 10.05 27.10
C SER A 5 -6.94 11.56 26.89
N HIS A 6 -7.01 12.33 27.99
CA HIS A 6 -7.18 13.78 27.94
C HIS A 6 -6.06 14.49 27.14
N ALA A 7 -4.81 14.04 27.30
CA ALA A 7 -3.67 14.57 26.56
C ALA A 7 -3.78 14.30 25.04
N SER A 8 -4.19 13.09 24.65
CA SER A 8 -4.42 12.75 23.24
C SER A 8 -5.55 13.58 22.63
N LYS A 9 -6.60 13.87 23.41
CA LYS A 9 -7.72 14.73 22.97
C LYS A 9 -7.26 16.16 22.70
N GLN A 10 -6.51 16.77 23.61
CA GLN A 10 -6.01 18.14 23.41
C GLN A 10 -5.10 18.25 22.19
N GLN A 11 -4.25 17.25 21.94
CA GLN A 11 -3.42 17.20 20.74
C GLN A 11 -4.26 17.09 19.45
N LEU A 12 -5.30 16.24 19.44
CA LEU A 12 -6.21 16.10 18.30
C LEU A 12 -6.95 17.40 18.02
N VAL A 13 -7.50 18.05 19.05
CA VAL A 13 -8.16 19.35 18.92
C VAL A 13 -7.20 20.36 18.30
N LYS A 14 -6.02 20.57 18.89
CA LYS A 14 -5.03 21.53 18.36
C LYS A 14 -4.66 21.25 16.90
N LYS A 15 -4.56 19.98 16.51
CA LYS A 15 -4.22 19.56 15.14
C LYS A 15 -5.37 19.82 14.14
N TRP A 16 -6.61 19.54 14.53
CA TRP A 16 -7.77 19.62 13.62
C TRP A 16 -8.45 20.98 13.61
N GLN A 17 -8.31 21.80 14.65
CA GLN A 17 -8.89 23.16 14.70
C GLN A 17 -8.65 23.98 13.43
N PRO A 18 -7.43 24.10 12.85
CA PRO A 18 -7.21 24.89 11.64
C PRO A 18 -7.70 24.23 10.33
N VAL A 19 -8.02 22.93 10.33
CA VAL A 19 -8.31 22.16 9.10
C VAL A 19 -9.70 22.52 8.55
N ARG A 20 -9.78 23.06 7.33
CA ARG A 20 -11.06 23.40 6.67
C ARG A 20 -11.54 22.39 5.64
N TYR A 21 -10.58 21.67 5.05
CA TYR A 21 -10.81 20.69 4.00
C TYR A 21 -10.10 19.38 4.35
N LEU A 22 -10.76 18.27 4.09
CA LEU A 22 -10.20 16.93 4.18
C LEU A 22 -10.35 16.26 2.82
N ILE A 23 -9.22 15.90 2.20
CA ILE A 23 -9.20 15.13 0.96
C ILE A 23 -8.88 13.67 1.32
N ILE A 24 -9.72 12.75 0.88
CA ILE A 24 -9.49 11.32 1.02
C ILE A 24 -9.39 10.71 -0.37
N ASP A 25 -8.17 10.34 -0.75
CA ASP A 25 -7.88 9.66 -2.00
C ASP A 25 -8.08 8.14 -1.88
N GLU A 26 -8.30 7.48 -3.01
CA GLU A 26 -8.62 6.05 -3.13
C GLU A 26 -9.79 5.61 -2.22
N PHE A 27 -10.91 6.35 -2.27
CA PHE A 27 -12.06 6.14 -1.38
C PHE A 27 -12.64 4.71 -1.44
N SER A 28 -12.42 3.97 -2.53
CA SER A 28 -12.85 2.57 -2.68
C SER A 28 -12.29 1.66 -1.58
N MET A 29 -11.15 2.03 -0.99
CA MET A 29 -10.51 1.30 0.10
C MET A 29 -11.05 1.66 1.50
N LEU A 30 -11.94 2.65 1.61
CA LEU A 30 -12.61 3.00 2.87
C LEU A 30 -13.80 2.07 3.12
N SER A 31 -13.90 1.55 4.35
CA SER A 31 -15.11 0.87 4.77
C SER A 31 -16.12 1.84 5.39
N LYS A 32 -17.39 1.46 5.39
CA LYS A 32 -18.48 2.23 6.04
C LYS A 32 -18.18 2.48 7.52
N GLU A 33 -17.74 1.46 8.24
CA GLU A 33 -17.39 1.56 9.65
C GLU A 33 -16.25 2.55 9.87
N PHE A 34 -15.22 2.49 9.02
CA PHE A 34 -14.09 3.41 9.15
C PHE A 34 -14.48 4.85 8.81
N LEU A 35 -15.34 5.07 7.82
CA LEU A 35 -15.87 6.40 7.49
C LEU A 35 -16.64 7.00 8.67
N ALA A 36 -17.47 6.20 9.35
CA ALA A 36 -18.19 6.62 10.55
C ALA A 36 -17.25 6.98 11.70
N VAL A 37 -16.28 6.11 12.00
CA VAL A 37 -15.27 6.34 13.05
C VAL A 37 -14.44 7.59 12.74
N LEU A 38 -14.06 7.78 11.48
CA LEU A 38 -13.31 8.95 11.02
C LEU A 38 -14.11 10.24 11.23
N SER A 39 -15.36 10.26 10.77
CA SER A 39 -16.29 11.38 10.97
C SER A 39 -16.46 11.72 12.45
N GLN A 40 -16.73 10.71 13.29
CA GLN A 40 -16.91 10.89 14.74
C GLN A 40 -15.66 11.50 15.40
N HIS A 41 -14.47 10.97 15.10
CA HIS A 41 -13.23 11.46 15.70
C HIS A 41 -12.91 12.91 15.28
N ILE A 42 -13.22 13.27 14.03
CA ILE A 42 -13.03 14.65 13.56
C ILE A 42 -14.07 15.58 14.22
N SER A 43 -15.33 15.15 14.34
CA SER A 43 -16.35 15.90 15.08
C SER A 43 -15.93 16.18 16.52
N ILE A 44 -15.40 15.18 17.24
CA ILE A 44 -14.88 15.36 18.60
C ILE A 44 -13.74 16.38 18.63
N ALA A 45 -12.83 16.34 17.64
CA ALA A 45 -11.69 17.26 17.59
C ALA A 45 -12.09 18.70 17.22
N LYS A 46 -13.17 18.87 16.44
CA LYS A 46 -13.66 20.17 15.97
C LYS A 46 -14.61 20.86 16.94
N LEU A 47 -15.58 20.11 17.46
CA LEU A 47 -16.71 20.64 18.22
C LEU A 47 -16.61 20.35 19.73
N GLY A 48 -15.65 19.52 20.16
CA GLY A 48 -15.57 19.05 21.54
C GLY A 48 -16.61 17.99 21.87
N TYR A 49 -16.82 17.72 23.17
CA TYR A 49 -17.76 16.68 23.66
C TYR A 49 -19.16 17.21 23.99
N SER A 50 -19.49 18.44 23.58
CA SER A 50 -20.80 19.01 23.86
C SER A 50 -21.90 18.12 23.28
N SER A 51 -22.83 17.69 24.13
CA SER A 51 -23.97 16.84 23.80
C SER A 51 -24.98 17.51 22.83
N ASP A 52 -24.74 18.78 22.51
CA ASP A 52 -25.55 19.63 21.62
C ASP A 52 -24.89 19.82 20.24
N ASN A 53 -23.85 19.02 19.95
CA ASN A 53 -23.24 19.00 18.64
C ASN A 53 -24.25 18.44 17.64
N GLY A 54 -24.87 19.33 16.86
CA GLY A 54 -25.77 18.96 15.77
C GLY A 54 -25.18 17.88 14.87
N ASP A 55 -26.05 17.22 14.10
CA ASP A 55 -25.72 16.10 13.20
C ASP A 55 -24.88 16.55 11.99
N PHE A 56 -23.67 17.05 12.26
CA PHE A 56 -22.68 17.51 11.30
C PHE A 56 -21.58 16.45 11.15
N PRO A 57 -21.59 15.67 10.05
CA PRO A 57 -20.48 14.79 9.72
C PRO A 57 -19.15 15.56 9.71
N PHE A 58 -18.09 14.92 10.20
CA PHE A 58 -16.74 15.49 10.24
C PHE A 58 -16.62 16.85 10.96
N GLY A 59 -17.55 17.17 11.87
CA GLY A 59 -17.56 18.43 12.62
C GLY A 59 -17.61 19.68 11.74
N GLY A 60 -18.26 19.59 10.57
CA GLY A 60 -18.38 20.69 9.61
C GLY A 60 -17.15 20.91 8.72
N VAL A 61 -16.20 19.96 8.70
CA VAL A 61 -15.10 19.99 7.73
C VAL A 61 -15.63 19.64 6.34
N ASN A 62 -15.23 20.40 5.32
CA ASN A 62 -15.55 20.08 3.93
C ASN A 62 -14.74 18.85 3.51
N VAL A 63 -15.40 17.78 3.07
CA VAL A 63 -14.74 16.53 2.69
C VAL A 63 -14.81 16.33 1.18
N LEU A 64 -13.67 15.98 0.57
CA LEU A 64 -13.58 15.56 -0.82
C LEU A 64 -13.16 14.09 -0.84
N LEU A 65 -14.00 13.24 -1.44
CA LEU A 65 -13.66 11.85 -1.72
C LEU A 65 -13.19 11.74 -3.18
N CYS A 66 -11.99 11.20 -3.38
CA CYS A 66 -11.40 10.96 -4.69
C CYS A 66 -11.07 9.48 -4.84
N GLY A 67 -11.28 8.91 -6.03
CA GLY A 67 -11.02 7.49 -6.28
C GLY A 67 -11.95 6.90 -7.34
N ASP A 68 -11.81 5.60 -7.55
CA ASP A 68 -12.60 4.83 -8.52
C ASP A 68 -13.22 3.62 -7.81
N GLY A 69 -14.55 3.56 -7.76
CA GLY A 69 -15.29 2.48 -7.09
C GLY A 69 -15.05 1.08 -7.68
N HIS A 70 -14.51 0.99 -8.89
CA HIS A 70 -14.16 -0.26 -9.56
C HIS A 70 -12.76 -0.77 -9.24
N GLN A 71 -11.98 0.00 -8.47
CA GLN A 71 -10.69 -0.44 -7.93
C GLN A 71 -10.89 -1.24 -6.64
N ILE A 72 -9.77 -1.63 -6.02
CA ILE A 72 -9.77 -2.57 -4.90
C ILE A 72 -10.60 -2.03 -3.72
N LEU A 73 -11.37 -2.95 -3.13
CA LEU A 73 -12.25 -2.72 -1.98
C LEU A 73 -11.49 -2.86 -0.64
N PRO A 74 -12.11 -2.49 0.51
CA PRO A 74 -11.43 -2.53 1.80
C PRO A 74 -11.01 -3.96 2.20
N VAL A 75 -9.76 -4.13 2.64
CA VAL A 75 -9.12 -5.43 2.91
C VAL A 75 -9.78 -6.23 4.06
N VAL A 76 -10.40 -5.54 5.02
CA VAL A 76 -10.76 -6.10 6.35
C VAL A 76 -12.26 -6.25 6.55
N THR A 77 -13.08 -5.95 5.54
CA THR A 77 -14.53 -6.09 5.63
C THR A 77 -15.04 -7.21 4.73
N SER A 78 -16.14 -7.87 5.12
CA SER A 78 -16.95 -8.63 4.16
C SER A 78 -17.35 -7.71 3.00
N LYS A 79 -17.71 -8.25 1.82
CA LYS A 79 -18.11 -7.44 0.65
C LYS A 79 -19.04 -6.29 1.02
N GLY A 80 -20.00 -6.53 1.92
CA GLY A 80 -20.94 -5.55 2.44
C GLY A 80 -20.36 -4.37 3.24
N GLY A 81 -19.04 -4.27 3.46
CA GLY A 81 -18.40 -3.13 4.12
C GLY A 81 -17.99 -1.99 3.19
N ALA A 82 -17.97 -2.21 1.87
CA ALA A 82 -17.69 -1.13 0.92
C ALA A 82 -18.82 -0.08 0.92
N LEU A 83 -18.47 1.16 0.53
CA LEU A 83 -19.35 2.33 0.66
C LEU A 83 -20.59 2.25 -0.25
N HIS A 84 -20.49 1.62 -1.42
CA HIS A 84 -21.59 1.48 -2.38
C HIS A 84 -22.64 0.44 -1.97
N HIS A 85 -22.33 -0.45 -1.02
CA HIS A 85 -23.32 -1.42 -0.56
C HIS A 85 -24.31 -0.77 0.42
N PRO A 86 -25.62 -0.98 0.22
CA PRO A 86 -26.63 -0.44 1.13
C PRO A 86 -26.46 -1.01 2.54
N ALA A 87 -26.96 -0.27 3.54
CA ALA A 87 -27.12 -0.82 4.88
C ALA A 87 -28.10 -2.00 4.82
N THR A 88 -27.67 -3.21 5.22
CA THR A 88 -28.53 -4.40 5.18
C THR A 88 -29.72 -4.21 6.13
N SER A 89 -30.94 -4.50 5.66
CA SER A 89 -32.24 -4.21 6.28
C SER A 89 -32.55 -4.87 7.64
N SER A 90 -31.55 -5.38 8.36
CA SER A 90 -31.76 -5.80 9.75
C SER A 90 -31.97 -4.54 10.60
N ARG A 91 -33.16 -4.42 11.21
CA ARG A 91 -33.56 -3.33 12.12
C ARG A 91 -32.59 -3.09 13.30
N PHE A 92 -31.60 -3.95 13.49
CA PHE A 92 -30.55 -3.83 14.51
C PHE A 92 -29.28 -3.08 14.05
N LEU A 93 -29.11 -2.79 12.75
CA LEU A 93 -27.89 -2.17 12.20
C LEU A 93 -27.95 -0.64 12.07
N THR A 94 -29.11 -0.01 12.20
CA THR A 94 -29.26 1.46 12.15
C THR A 94 -28.51 2.19 13.28
N THR A 95 -28.08 1.45 14.31
CA THR A 95 -27.30 1.93 15.45
C THR A 95 -25.82 1.53 15.39
N THR A 96 -25.37 0.92 14.28
CA THR A 96 -23.97 0.48 14.10
C THR A 96 -23.17 1.45 13.26
N ASP A 97 -21.85 1.48 13.47
CA ASP A 97 -20.91 2.32 12.70
C ASP A 97 -21.07 2.13 11.19
N ALA A 98 -21.42 0.94 10.71
CA ALA A 98 -21.68 0.67 9.30
C ALA A 98 -22.90 1.43 8.74
N GLY A 99 -23.99 1.48 9.50
CA GLY A 99 -25.20 2.22 9.12
C GLY A 99 -24.99 3.73 9.13
N LEU A 100 -24.23 4.23 10.11
CA LEU A 100 -23.83 5.63 10.16
C LEU A 100 -22.93 6.00 8.97
N GLY A 101 -21.97 5.13 8.62
CA GLY A 101 -21.08 5.32 7.48
C GLY A 101 -21.84 5.40 6.15
N CYS A 102 -22.83 4.53 5.94
CA CYS A 102 -23.71 4.56 4.77
C CYS A 102 -24.41 5.91 4.64
N LYS A 103 -25.06 6.37 5.73
CA LYS A 103 -25.75 7.66 5.77
C LYS A 103 -24.81 8.85 5.53
N ILE A 104 -23.59 8.79 6.03
CA ILE A 104 -22.57 9.83 5.78
C ILE A 104 -22.20 9.86 4.28
N PHE A 105 -21.99 8.69 3.67
CA PHE A 105 -21.65 8.60 2.25
C PHE A 105 -22.79 9.08 1.34
N GLU A 106 -24.03 8.78 1.69
CA GLU A 106 -25.23 9.25 0.97
C GLU A 106 -25.44 10.77 1.04
N ARG A 107 -24.83 11.46 2.02
CA ARG A 107 -24.89 12.93 2.15
C ARG A 107 -23.98 13.68 1.18
N PHE A 108 -23.11 12.99 0.45
CA PHE A 108 -22.37 13.61 -0.65
C PHE A 108 -23.31 13.82 -1.84
N ASP A 109 -23.63 15.08 -2.09
CA ASP A 109 -24.57 15.56 -3.11
C ASP A 109 -23.86 16.20 -4.32
N LEU A 110 -22.59 16.58 -4.18
CA LEU A 110 -21.73 17.00 -5.28
C LEU A 110 -20.87 15.83 -5.77
N ALA A 111 -21.05 15.46 -7.03
CA ALA A 111 -20.20 14.49 -7.72
C ALA A 111 -19.60 15.11 -8.99
N MET A 112 -18.37 14.72 -9.32
CA MET A 112 -17.69 15.08 -10.56
C MET A 112 -17.00 13.85 -11.16
N THR A 113 -17.36 13.51 -12.39
CA THR A 113 -16.78 12.36 -13.12
C THR A 113 -15.71 12.84 -14.10
N LEU A 114 -14.46 12.43 -13.89
CA LEU A 114 -13.37 12.69 -14.84
C LEU A 114 -13.40 11.66 -15.97
N LYS A 115 -13.62 12.11 -17.22
CA LYS A 115 -13.78 11.22 -18.40
C LYS A 115 -12.49 11.02 -19.21
N ARG A 116 -11.51 11.93 -19.11
CA ARG A 116 -10.26 11.85 -19.88
C ARG A 116 -9.23 10.98 -19.17
N GLN A 117 -8.88 9.85 -19.78
CA GLN A 117 -7.72 9.05 -19.35
C GLN A 117 -6.42 9.71 -19.80
N VAL A 118 -5.45 9.81 -18.88
CA VAL A 118 -4.13 10.42 -19.13
C VAL A 118 -2.97 9.45 -18.95
N ARG A 119 -3.20 8.30 -18.31
CA ARG A 119 -2.16 7.28 -18.07
C ARG A 119 -2.00 6.36 -19.27
N VAL A 120 -3.12 5.79 -19.72
CA VAL A 120 -3.17 4.84 -20.84
C VAL A 120 -3.34 5.64 -22.11
N VAL A 121 -2.35 5.57 -22.99
CA VAL A 121 -2.30 6.37 -24.23
C VAL A 121 -2.64 5.54 -25.47
N ASP A 122 -2.49 4.21 -25.37
CA ASP A 122 -2.86 3.25 -26.41
C ASP A 122 -4.40 3.10 -26.48
N PRO A 123 -5.06 3.46 -27.60
CA PRO A 123 -6.52 3.37 -27.72
C PRO A 123 -7.07 1.95 -27.63
N VAL A 124 -6.33 0.95 -28.10
CA VAL A 124 -6.74 -0.46 -28.05
C VAL A 124 -6.70 -0.94 -26.60
N TRP A 125 -5.61 -0.63 -25.89
CA TRP A 125 -5.49 -0.98 -24.47
C TRP A 125 -6.49 -0.24 -23.60
N GLN A 126 -6.71 1.04 -23.86
CA GLN A 126 -7.72 1.84 -23.18
C GLN A 126 -9.13 1.30 -23.41
N GLY A 127 -9.44 0.89 -24.65
CA GLY A 127 -10.72 0.29 -25.01
C GLY A 127 -10.99 -0.99 -24.20
N PHE A 128 -10.00 -1.89 -24.17
CA PHE A 128 -10.06 -3.09 -23.33
C PHE A 128 -10.27 -2.75 -21.85
N LEU A 129 -9.44 -1.87 -21.27
CA LEU A 129 -9.53 -1.53 -19.85
C LEU A 129 -10.88 -0.91 -19.48
N SER A 130 -11.46 -0.10 -20.38
CA SER A 130 -12.77 0.53 -20.19
C SER A 130 -13.89 -0.51 -20.17
N ARG A 131 -13.89 -1.44 -21.12
CA ARG A 131 -14.83 -2.58 -21.15
C ARG A 131 -14.66 -3.50 -19.95
N PHE A 132 -13.41 -3.83 -19.63
CA PHE A 132 -13.10 -4.71 -18.50
C PHE A 132 -13.51 -4.08 -17.17
N ARG A 133 -13.37 -2.76 -17.00
CA ARG A 133 -13.84 -2.05 -15.80
C ARG A 133 -15.32 -2.32 -15.53
N VAL A 134 -16.16 -2.30 -16.57
CA VAL A 134 -17.62 -2.47 -16.44
C VAL A 134 -18.13 -3.90 -16.75
N GLY A 135 -17.24 -4.88 -16.88
CA GLY A 135 -17.61 -6.28 -17.11
C GLY A 135 -18.14 -6.59 -18.52
N GLN A 136 -17.80 -5.77 -19.51
CA GLN A 136 -18.23 -5.89 -20.92
C GLN A 136 -17.12 -6.45 -21.82
N VAL A 137 -16.35 -7.42 -21.34
CA VAL A 137 -15.21 -8.00 -22.09
C VAL A 137 -15.69 -8.74 -23.33
N GLU A 138 -15.07 -8.45 -24.46
CA GLU A 138 -15.35 -9.08 -25.77
C GLU A 138 -14.40 -10.24 -26.08
N VAL A 139 -14.66 -11.00 -27.15
CA VAL A 139 -13.76 -12.09 -27.57
C VAL A 139 -12.40 -11.56 -28.00
N GLY A 140 -12.35 -10.44 -28.74
CA GLY A 140 -11.10 -9.81 -29.15
C GLY A 140 -10.24 -9.30 -27.99
N ASP A 141 -10.85 -8.99 -26.84
CA ASP A 141 -10.12 -8.63 -25.62
C ASP A 141 -9.35 -9.81 -25.02
N ILE A 142 -9.90 -11.02 -25.14
CA ILE A 142 -9.23 -12.24 -24.68
C ILE A 142 -8.02 -12.52 -25.56
N GLU A 143 -8.19 -12.43 -26.88
CA GLU A 143 -7.09 -12.58 -27.85
C GLU A 143 -5.99 -11.52 -27.64
N LEU A 144 -6.39 -10.29 -27.29
CA LEU A 144 -5.46 -9.23 -26.94
C LEU A 144 -4.59 -9.59 -25.73
N LEU A 145 -5.20 -10.07 -24.64
CA LEU A 145 -4.46 -10.50 -23.44
C LEU A 145 -3.57 -11.73 -23.72
N ASP A 146 -4.06 -12.66 -24.54
CA ASP A 146 -3.29 -13.80 -25.01
C ASP A 146 -2.02 -13.36 -25.75
N SER A 147 -2.13 -12.32 -26.60
CA SER A 147 -0.99 -11.75 -27.33
C SER A 147 0.10 -11.13 -26.45
N ILE A 148 -0.20 -10.81 -25.18
CA ILE A 148 0.78 -10.26 -24.22
C ILE A 148 1.12 -11.24 -23.09
N THR A 149 0.66 -12.49 -23.16
CA THR A 149 0.93 -13.52 -22.16
C THR A 149 2.21 -14.28 -22.48
N LEU A 150 3.22 -14.23 -21.61
CA LEU A 150 4.57 -14.75 -21.89
C LEU A 150 4.64 -16.24 -22.19
N THR A 151 3.71 -17.03 -21.64
CA THR A 151 3.64 -18.47 -21.92
C THR A 151 2.89 -18.80 -23.21
N ASN A 152 2.28 -17.81 -23.86
CA ASN A 152 1.62 -18.00 -25.15
C ASN A 152 2.69 -18.01 -26.26
N PRO A 153 2.72 -19.00 -27.16
CA PRO A 153 3.67 -19.03 -28.28
C PRO A 153 3.58 -17.82 -29.21
N ASN A 154 2.41 -17.18 -29.29
CA ASN A 154 2.15 -15.99 -30.09
C ASN A 154 2.32 -14.69 -29.28
N CYS A 155 2.98 -14.75 -28.11
CA CYS A 155 3.27 -13.56 -27.33
C CYS A 155 4.10 -12.57 -28.13
N ARG A 156 3.78 -11.28 -28.00
CA ARG A 156 4.58 -10.19 -28.56
C ARG A 156 6.05 -10.33 -28.11
N PRO A 157 7.01 -10.22 -29.04
CA PRO A 157 8.43 -10.26 -28.71
C PRO A 157 8.78 -9.28 -27.59
N THR A 158 9.65 -9.71 -26.69
CA THR A 158 10.03 -8.94 -25.52
C THR A 158 11.53 -9.09 -25.29
N ASP A 159 12.26 -8.00 -25.41
CA ASP A 159 13.69 -7.98 -25.08
C ASP A 159 13.88 -7.67 -23.60
N PHE A 160 14.02 -8.73 -22.79
CA PHE A 160 14.28 -8.61 -21.35
C PHE A 160 15.64 -7.99 -21.01
N ASN A 161 16.55 -7.86 -21.98
CA ASN A 161 17.83 -7.20 -21.77
C ASN A 161 17.76 -5.67 -22.00
N SER A 162 16.67 -5.17 -22.57
CA SER A 162 16.46 -3.73 -22.74
C SER A 162 16.37 -2.99 -21.40
N GLU A 163 16.73 -1.71 -21.35
CA GLU A 163 16.65 -0.90 -20.12
C GLU A 163 15.23 -0.86 -19.53
N LYS A 164 14.21 -0.79 -20.39
CA LYS A 164 12.79 -0.81 -20.02
C LYS A 164 12.42 -2.10 -19.27
N TRP A 165 12.74 -3.26 -19.86
CA TRP A 165 12.35 -4.55 -19.29
C TRP A 165 13.24 -5.02 -18.15
N ARG A 166 14.52 -4.63 -18.11
CA ARG A 166 15.42 -4.90 -16.97
C ARG A 166 14.96 -4.28 -15.66
N ASN A 167 14.30 -3.11 -15.74
CA ASN A 167 13.77 -2.40 -14.57
C ASN A 167 12.27 -2.65 -14.36
N CYS A 168 11.72 -3.64 -15.06
CA CYS A 168 10.30 -3.96 -15.02
C CYS A 168 9.89 -4.45 -13.63
N VAL A 169 8.68 -4.05 -13.21
CA VAL A 169 8.12 -4.44 -11.93
C VAL A 169 7.17 -5.62 -12.11
N LEU A 170 7.30 -6.65 -11.28
CA LEU A 170 6.27 -7.67 -11.15
C LEU A 170 5.12 -7.18 -10.26
N ILE A 171 3.89 -7.24 -10.75
CA ILE A 171 2.67 -7.13 -9.94
C ILE A 171 2.12 -8.54 -9.72
N THR A 172 1.99 -8.95 -8.46
CA THR A 172 1.50 -10.29 -8.10
C THR A 172 0.50 -10.24 -6.94
N PRO A 173 -0.53 -11.08 -6.89
CA PRO A 173 -1.51 -11.05 -5.81
C PRO A 173 -0.98 -11.58 -4.46
N ARG A 174 0.25 -12.12 -4.42
CA ARG A 174 0.77 -12.83 -3.24
C ARG A 174 2.02 -12.20 -2.69
N ASN A 175 1.97 -11.82 -1.41
CA ASN A 175 3.13 -11.40 -0.63
C ASN A 175 4.26 -12.44 -0.58
N SER A 176 3.97 -13.74 -0.73
CA SER A 176 5.02 -14.77 -0.79
C SER A 176 5.81 -14.70 -2.11
N VAL A 177 5.11 -14.58 -3.24
CA VAL A 177 5.73 -14.44 -4.57
C VAL A 177 6.49 -13.12 -4.64
N GLN A 178 5.86 -12.02 -4.21
CA GLN A 178 6.48 -10.70 -4.15
C GLN A 178 7.81 -10.70 -3.38
N ARG A 179 7.87 -11.38 -2.22
CA ARG A 179 9.10 -11.49 -1.43
C ARG A 179 10.17 -12.30 -2.15
N ARG A 180 9.82 -13.50 -2.65
CA ARG A 180 10.80 -14.37 -3.34
C ARG A 180 11.34 -13.71 -4.61
N TRP A 181 10.49 -12.99 -5.35
CA TRP A 181 10.91 -12.25 -6.54
C TRP A 181 11.86 -11.12 -6.18
N ASN A 182 11.55 -10.33 -5.15
CA ASN A 182 12.45 -9.29 -4.68
C ASN A 182 13.78 -9.84 -4.16
N ASP A 183 13.77 -10.95 -3.41
CA ASP A 183 15.00 -11.61 -2.94
C ASP A 183 15.87 -12.02 -4.14
N ALA A 184 15.28 -12.69 -5.14
CA ALA A 184 15.98 -13.12 -6.36
C ALA A 184 16.48 -11.93 -7.20
N ALA A 185 15.68 -10.87 -7.35
CA ALA A 185 16.06 -9.69 -8.13
C ALA A 185 17.22 -8.91 -7.48
N VAL A 186 17.33 -8.90 -6.15
CA VAL A 186 18.48 -8.31 -5.46
C VAL A 186 19.74 -9.15 -5.69
N GLU A 187 19.63 -10.48 -5.65
CA GLU A 187 20.74 -11.39 -5.97
C GLU A 187 21.20 -11.24 -7.43
N GLU A 188 20.27 -11.21 -8.37
CA GLU A 188 20.53 -10.98 -9.79
C GLU A 188 21.19 -9.60 -10.02
N HIS A 189 20.70 -8.55 -9.37
CA HIS A 189 21.29 -7.21 -9.47
C HIS A 189 22.75 -7.21 -9.04
N CYS A 190 23.08 -7.83 -7.90
CA CYS A 190 24.46 -7.90 -7.41
C CYS A 190 25.33 -8.73 -8.36
N TRP A 191 24.84 -9.88 -8.83
CA TRP A 191 25.58 -10.72 -9.78
C TRP A 191 25.88 -9.99 -11.10
N ARG A 192 24.88 -9.27 -11.64
CA ARG A 192 25.00 -8.57 -12.93
C ARG A 192 25.89 -7.34 -12.86
N THR A 193 25.84 -6.60 -11.75
CA THR A 193 26.60 -5.34 -11.60
C THR A 193 27.97 -5.55 -10.98
N GLY A 194 28.20 -6.67 -10.32
CA GLY A 194 29.39 -6.90 -9.49
C GLY A 194 29.36 -6.18 -8.14
N GLU A 195 28.27 -5.46 -7.83
CA GLU A 195 28.11 -4.75 -6.56
C GLU A 195 27.97 -5.73 -5.38
N GLN A 196 28.60 -5.39 -4.26
CA GLN A 196 28.51 -6.21 -3.05
C GLN A 196 27.13 -6.06 -2.39
N MET A 197 26.53 -7.20 -2.01
CA MET A 197 25.29 -7.21 -1.23
C MET A 197 25.61 -6.96 0.24
N LEU A 198 25.20 -5.81 0.77
CA LEU A 198 25.29 -5.51 2.19
C LEU A 198 24.02 -5.96 2.90
N VAL A 199 24.18 -6.64 4.03
CA VAL A 199 23.10 -7.23 4.81
C VAL A 199 23.17 -6.67 6.21
N PHE A 200 22.04 -6.15 6.71
CA PHE A 200 21.96 -5.60 8.06
C PHE A 200 20.70 -6.09 8.78
N ASP A 201 20.90 -6.71 9.94
CA ASP A 201 19.83 -7.22 10.79
C ASP A 201 19.23 -6.11 11.67
N ALA A 202 17.92 -6.16 11.87
CA ALA A 202 17.22 -5.20 12.69
C ALA A 202 17.63 -5.31 14.17
N LEU A 203 17.81 -4.15 14.80
CA LEU A 203 18.10 -4.07 16.22
C LEU A 203 16.78 -4.02 17.00
N ASP A 204 16.45 -5.15 17.64
CA ASP A 204 15.26 -5.29 18.47
C ASP A 204 15.62 -5.17 19.95
N THR A 205 14.95 -4.28 20.67
CA THR A 205 15.12 -4.09 22.11
C THR A 205 13.79 -4.23 22.84
N CYS A 206 13.82 -4.74 24.07
CA CYS A 206 12.66 -4.83 24.95
C CYS A 206 12.97 -4.20 26.31
N VAL A 207 11.93 -3.91 27.08
CA VAL A 207 12.07 -3.53 28.49
C VAL A 207 11.84 -4.76 29.34
N ASP A 208 12.77 -5.04 30.24
CA ASP A 208 12.73 -6.14 31.18
C ASP A 208 13.12 -5.65 32.56
N GLN A 209 12.26 -5.85 33.55
CA GLN A 209 12.46 -5.37 34.93
C GLN A 209 12.89 -3.89 34.99
N GLY A 210 12.28 -3.03 34.16
CA GLY A 210 12.60 -1.60 34.08
C GLY A 210 13.86 -1.23 33.30
N LYS A 211 14.67 -2.20 32.84
CA LYS A 211 15.88 -1.96 32.03
C LYS A 211 15.65 -2.30 30.57
N ARG A 212 16.16 -1.47 29.66
CA ARG A 212 16.15 -1.77 28.22
C ARG A 212 17.30 -2.70 27.89
N ARG A 213 17.01 -3.81 27.20
CA ARG A 213 18.01 -4.77 26.72
C ARG A 213 17.71 -5.23 25.30
N PRO A 214 18.71 -5.77 24.57
CA PRO A 214 18.46 -6.50 23.33
C PRO A 214 17.52 -7.68 23.54
N VAL A 215 16.72 -7.98 22.52
CA VAL A 215 15.97 -9.24 22.43
C VAL A 215 16.92 -10.34 22.00
N THR A 216 16.95 -11.47 22.73
CA THR A 216 17.86 -12.56 22.42
C THR A 216 17.41 -13.38 21.20
N THR A 217 18.33 -14.15 20.61
CA THR A 217 18.04 -15.02 19.47
C THR A 217 17.02 -16.09 19.84
N GLU A 218 17.10 -16.65 21.05
CA GLU A 218 16.15 -17.64 21.58
C GLU A 218 14.75 -17.05 21.73
N GLU A 219 14.66 -15.81 22.24
CA GLU A 219 13.38 -15.09 22.37
C GLU A 219 12.74 -14.82 21.00
N LYS A 220 13.54 -14.40 20.01
CA LYS A 220 13.08 -14.23 18.62
C LYS A 220 12.61 -15.56 18.04
N TYR A 221 13.42 -16.61 18.15
CA TYR A 221 13.14 -17.94 17.60
C TYR A 221 11.89 -18.58 18.21
N ALA A 222 11.76 -18.53 19.54
CA ALA A 222 10.57 -19.03 20.22
C ALA A 222 9.31 -18.26 19.83
N SER A 223 9.41 -16.94 19.57
CA SER A 223 8.27 -16.18 19.06
C SER A 223 7.89 -16.59 17.63
N MET A 224 8.88 -16.90 16.77
CA MET A 224 8.65 -17.39 15.42
C MET A 224 7.99 -18.76 15.42
N LEU A 225 8.49 -19.72 16.21
CA LEU A 225 7.90 -21.06 16.33
C LEU A 225 6.45 -21.02 16.84
N ASN A 226 6.16 -20.18 17.83
CA ASN A 226 4.79 -20.00 18.33
C ASN A 226 3.86 -19.31 17.33
N SER A 227 4.41 -18.56 16.37
CA SER A 227 3.64 -18.00 15.27
C SER A 227 3.32 -19.05 14.20
N ALA A 228 4.17 -20.08 14.05
CA ALA A 228 3.99 -21.19 13.12
C ALA A 228 3.03 -22.29 13.64
N SER A 229 3.02 -22.55 14.95
CA SER A 229 2.20 -23.61 15.59
C SER A 229 0.68 -23.38 15.55
N LYS A 230 0.21 -22.16 15.22
CA LYS A 230 -1.23 -21.88 14.99
C LYS A 230 -1.70 -22.25 13.57
N GLY A 231 -1.20 -23.35 13.01
CA GLY A 231 -1.65 -23.92 11.74
C GLY A 231 -1.35 -23.08 10.49
N ASN A 232 -0.38 -22.16 10.56
CA ASN A 232 0.00 -21.38 9.38
C ASN A 232 1.50 -21.00 9.43
N PRO A 233 2.40 -21.90 8.97
CA PRO A 233 3.86 -21.73 9.07
C PRO A 233 4.41 -20.48 8.36
N HIS A 234 3.60 -19.81 7.53
CA HIS A 234 3.99 -18.60 6.81
C HIS A 234 3.69 -17.27 7.54
N LYS A 235 3.15 -17.30 8.77
CA LYS A 235 2.72 -16.10 9.51
C LYS A 235 3.75 -15.54 10.49
N GLY A 236 5.00 -16.00 10.43
CA GLY A 236 6.13 -15.25 10.97
C GLY A 236 6.26 -13.94 10.18
N LYS A 237 5.65 -12.86 10.69
CA LYS A 237 5.76 -11.53 10.08
C LYS A 237 7.23 -11.10 10.13
N ARG A 238 7.97 -11.34 9.03
CA ARG A 238 9.32 -10.82 8.76
C ARG A 238 9.37 -9.29 8.69
N GLU A 239 8.20 -8.66 8.58
CA GLU A 239 8.01 -7.22 8.66
C GLU A 239 7.06 -6.89 9.82
N ARG A 240 7.51 -6.03 10.73
CA ARG A 240 6.71 -5.55 11.87
C ARG A 240 6.54 -4.05 11.75
N ASN A 241 5.30 -3.61 11.52
CA ASN A 241 4.95 -2.19 11.37
C ASN A 241 5.77 -1.48 10.27
N GLY A 242 5.99 -2.15 9.14
CA GLY A 242 6.71 -1.60 7.98
C GLY A 242 8.23 -1.68 8.07
N LEU A 243 8.80 -2.24 9.15
CA LEU A 243 10.24 -2.45 9.28
C LEU A 243 10.60 -3.94 9.13
N PRO A 244 11.52 -4.29 8.21
CA PRO A 244 11.94 -5.67 7.99
C PRO A 244 12.84 -6.17 9.14
N ASP A 245 12.92 -7.49 9.31
CA ASP A 245 13.87 -8.15 10.22
C ASP A 245 15.32 -7.99 9.73
N GLN A 246 15.53 -7.92 8.42
CA GLN A 246 16.81 -7.80 7.76
C GLN A 246 16.61 -6.99 6.48
N ILE A 247 17.54 -6.08 6.19
CA ILE A 247 17.65 -5.44 4.88
C ILE A 247 18.80 -6.06 4.11
N ARG A 248 18.62 -6.15 2.78
CA ARG A 248 19.66 -6.50 1.82
C ARG A 248 19.73 -5.36 0.82
N ILE A 249 20.88 -4.70 0.75
CA ILE A 249 21.06 -3.47 -0.02
C ILE A 249 22.32 -3.54 -0.87
N ALA A 250 22.27 -2.96 -2.06
CA ALA A 250 23.41 -2.81 -2.97
C ALA A 250 23.26 -1.48 -3.73
N ILE A 251 24.37 -0.89 -4.16
CA ILE A 251 24.35 0.31 -4.98
C ILE A 251 23.67 0.00 -6.33
N GLY A 252 22.87 0.93 -6.84
CA GLY A 252 22.09 0.82 -8.06
C GLY A 252 20.77 0.03 -7.92
N MET A 253 20.49 -0.57 -6.76
CA MET A 253 19.29 -1.39 -6.61
C MET A 253 18.02 -0.54 -6.46
N LYS A 254 16.89 -1.04 -6.98
CA LYS A 254 15.58 -0.37 -6.88
C LYS A 254 14.95 -0.63 -5.52
N VAL A 255 14.54 0.45 -4.87
CA VAL A 255 13.96 0.43 -3.52
C VAL A 255 12.65 1.21 -3.44
N MET A 256 11.88 0.87 -2.41
CA MET A 256 10.66 1.55 -2.04
C MET A 256 10.72 1.90 -0.56
N VAL A 257 10.35 3.13 -0.24
CA VAL A 257 10.15 3.59 1.14
C VAL A 257 8.91 2.91 1.72
N THR A 258 9.02 2.32 2.91
CA THR A 258 7.95 1.51 3.52
C THR A 258 7.15 2.25 4.58
N THR A 259 7.55 3.47 4.94
CA THR A 259 6.86 4.30 5.95
C THR A 259 6.88 5.77 5.57
N ASN A 260 5.91 6.54 6.07
CA ASN A 260 5.96 8.00 5.93
C ASN A 260 7.06 8.56 6.83
N ILE A 261 8.14 9.05 6.21
CA ILE A 261 9.26 9.71 6.89
C ILE A 261 9.01 11.22 6.90
N ASN A 262 8.78 11.79 5.71
CA ASN A 262 8.44 13.20 5.55
C ASN A 262 7.55 13.37 4.30
N THR A 263 6.26 13.65 4.54
CA THR A 263 5.25 13.80 3.50
C THR A 263 5.42 15.07 2.68
N ASP A 264 5.90 16.14 3.29
CA ASP A 264 5.97 17.48 2.67
C ASP A 264 6.99 17.49 1.53
N ILE A 265 8.04 16.69 1.68
CA ILE A 265 9.12 16.53 0.70
C ILE A 265 9.00 15.26 -0.15
N GLY A 266 7.93 14.47 0.04
CA GLY A 266 7.62 13.29 -0.77
C GLY A 266 8.36 12.00 -0.38
N ILE A 267 8.93 11.91 0.82
CA ILE A 267 9.49 10.67 1.37
C ILE A 267 8.38 9.92 2.12
N THR A 268 7.48 9.31 1.34
CA THR A 268 6.27 8.64 1.81
C THR A 268 6.31 7.14 1.57
N ASN A 269 5.46 6.40 2.27
CA ASN A 269 5.25 4.99 1.99
C ASN A 269 4.85 4.81 0.51
N GLY A 270 5.53 3.92 -0.21
CA GLY A 270 5.35 3.71 -1.64
C GLY A 270 6.26 4.54 -2.54
N ALA A 271 6.98 5.54 -2.01
CA ALA A 271 7.94 6.31 -2.82
C ALA A 271 9.07 5.40 -3.32
N ARG A 272 9.29 5.40 -4.64
CA ARG A 272 10.30 4.55 -5.31
C ARG A 272 11.57 5.35 -5.60
N GLY A 273 12.68 4.63 -5.61
CA GLY A 273 13.97 5.19 -5.98
C GLY A 273 15.04 4.13 -6.21
N GLU A 274 16.26 4.61 -6.33
CA GLU A 274 17.46 3.82 -6.54
C GLU A 274 18.50 4.17 -5.48
N ILE A 275 19.17 3.16 -4.91
CA ILE A 275 20.29 3.40 -3.99
C ILE A 275 21.48 3.94 -4.80
N VAL A 276 21.98 5.11 -4.45
CA VAL A 276 23.15 5.72 -5.11
C VAL A 276 24.38 5.76 -4.21
N GLY A 277 24.22 5.47 -2.93
CA GLY A 277 25.34 5.41 -1.99
C GLY A 277 24.93 4.93 -0.61
N ILE A 278 25.88 4.41 0.15
CA ILE A 278 25.68 3.87 1.50
C ILE A 278 26.77 4.43 2.40
N LYS A 279 26.39 5.18 3.44
CA LYS A 279 27.34 5.68 4.43
C LYS A 279 27.43 4.70 5.59
N LEU A 280 28.54 3.96 5.66
CA LEU A 280 28.81 3.04 6.76
C LEU A 280 29.17 3.78 8.06
N ASP A 281 28.95 3.10 9.19
CA ASP A 281 29.43 3.56 10.50
C ASP A 281 30.95 3.58 10.54
N ALA A 282 31.53 4.52 11.29
CA ALA A 282 32.98 4.61 11.45
C ALA A 282 33.60 3.41 12.18
N HIS A 283 32.80 2.69 12.97
CA HIS A 283 33.21 1.51 13.72
C HIS A 283 32.95 0.20 12.95
N GLU A 284 32.41 0.26 11.73
CA GLU A 284 32.22 -0.94 10.92
C GLU A 284 33.59 -1.57 10.63
N PRO A 285 33.80 -2.86 10.97
CA PRO A 285 35.04 -3.54 10.65
C PRO A 285 35.28 -3.57 9.13
N PRO A 286 36.56 -3.49 8.69
CA PRO A 286 36.86 -3.67 7.27
C PRO A 286 36.43 -5.05 6.81
N PHE A 287 35.84 -5.13 5.62
CA PHE A 287 35.43 -6.36 4.98
C PHE A 287 36.07 -6.49 3.60
N SER A 288 36.14 -7.72 3.09
CA SER A 288 36.82 -7.99 1.83
C SER A 288 36.10 -7.31 0.66
N PRO A 289 36.82 -6.64 -0.26
CA PRO A 289 36.22 -6.08 -1.47
C PRO A 289 35.78 -7.16 -2.47
N THR A 290 36.26 -8.40 -2.32
CA THR A 290 35.93 -9.51 -3.24
C THR A 290 34.80 -10.39 -2.72
N GLU A 291 34.36 -10.20 -1.47
CA GLU A 291 33.30 -11.02 -0.91
C GLU A 291 31.94 -10.51 -1.41
N PRO A 292 31.13 -11.33 -2.12
CA PRO A 292 29.93 -10.84 -2.78
C PRO A 292 28.81 -10.45 -1.81
N ARG A 293 28.88 -10.91 -0.56
CA ARG A 293 27.86 -10.69 0.46
C ARG A 293 28.49 -10.37 1.80
N ILE A 294 28.22 -9.18 2.33
CA ILE A 294 28.75 -8.71 3.60
C ILE A 294 27.62 -8.59 4.62
N THR A 295 27.78 -9.18 5.80
CA THR A 295 26.85 -8.95 6.93
C THR A 295 27.44 -7.91 7.87
N LEU A 296 26.87 -6.71 7.83
CA LEU A 296 27.33 -5.55 8.59
C LEU A 296 27.17 -5.77 10.10
N LYS A 297 28.15 -5.31 10.87
CA LYS A 297 28.15 -5.42 12.35
C LYS A 297 27.60 -4.16 13.02
N CYS A 298 27.83 -3.02 12.40
CA CYS A 298 27.31 -1.72 12.73
C CYS A 298 26.27 -1.33 11.68
N ALA A 299 25.31 -0.52 12.12
CA ALA A 299 24.31 -0.03 11.21
C ALA A 299 24.90 1.05 10.31
N PRO A 300 24.58 1.07 9.00
CA PRO A 300 24.86 2.24 8.19
C PRO A 300 24.29 3.51 8.85
N VAL A 301 24.99 4.64 8.70
CA VAL A 301 24.54 5.94 9.21
C VAL A 301 23.31 6.40 8.41
N TYR A 302 23.40 6.30 7.08
CA TYR A 302 22.28 6.55 6.16
C TYR A 302 22.51 5.87 4.81
N ILE A 303 21.43 5.73 4.05
CA ILE A 303 21.43 5.23 2.67
C ILE A 303 20.98 6.38 1.76
N LEU A 304 21.77 6.73 0.76
CA LEU A 304 21.41 7.74 -0.24
C LEU A 304 20.52 7.10 -1.31
N VAL A 305 19.32 7.63 -1.48
CA VAL A 305 18.34 7.15 -2.45
C VAL A 305 17.95 8.28 -3.39
N ARG A 306 18.12 8.06 -4.70
CA ARG A 306 17.57 8.92 -5.75
C ARG A 306 16.11 8.57 -5.94
N LEU A 307 15.19 9.44 -5.52
CA LEU A 307 13.75 9.21 -5.64
C LEU A 307 13.26 9.56 -7.05
N ASN A 308 12.39 8.73 -7.62
CA ASN A 308 11.81 8.97 -8.95
C ASN A 308 10.93 10.21 -8.98
N ARG A 309 10.29 10.52 -7.84
CA ARG A 309 9.47 11.72 -7.63
C ARG A 309 9.75 12.24 -6.23
N THR A 310 10.14 13.50 -6.12
CA THR A 310 10.32 14.17 -4.84
C THR A 310 10.16 15.67 -5.02
N ARG A 311 9.75 16.35 -3.94
CA ARG A 311 9.72 17.82 -3.86
C ARG A 311 11.01 18.37 -3.27
N VAL A 312 11.92 17.50 -2.83
CA VAL A 312 13.27 17.90 -2.44
C VAL A 312 13.96 18.42 -3.70
N GLY A 313 14.41 19.68 -3.65
CA GLY A 313 15.32 20.23 -4.64
C GLY A 313 16.71 19.59 -4.51
N ARG A 314 17.76 20.41 -4.64
CA ARG A 314 19.12 19.97 -4.40
C ARG A 314 19.49 20.16 -2.93
N LEU A 315 19.76 19.07 -2.21
CA LEU A 315 20.41 19.14 -0.90
C LEU A 315 21.90 19.48 -1.09
N SER A 316 22.46 20.28 -0.16
CA SER A 316 23.86 20.67 -0.24
C SER A 316 24.78 19.43 -0.29
N GLY A 317 25.69 19.39 -1.27
CA GLY A 317 26.60 18.27 -1.49
C GLY A 317 25.99 17.02 -2.14
N LEU A 318 24.70 17.05 -2.53
CA LEU A 318 24.04 15.92 -3.20
C LEU A 318 23.52 16.31 -4.60
N GLU A 319 23.29 15.29 -5.43
CA GLU A 319 22.59 15.45 -6.70
C GLU A 319 21.09 15.75 -6.49
N PRO A 320 20.42 16.42 -7.44
CA PRO A 320 18.98 16.62 -7.39
C PRO A 320 18.21 15.30 -7.20
N GLY A 321 17.24 15.31 -6.27
CA GLY A 321 16.39 14.14 -5.99
C GLY A 321 17.03 13.05 -5.14
N VAL A 322 18.31 13.19 -4.75
CA VAL A 322 18.98 12.28 -3.82
C VAL A 322 18.73 12.70 -2.39
N VAL A 323 18.20 11.76 -1.58
CA VAL A 323 17.88 11.99 -0.17
C VAL A 323 18.56 10.96 0.74
N PRO A 324 19.05 11.35 1.93
CA PRO A 324 19.51 10.40 2.92
C PRO A 324 18.31 9.77 3.65
N ILE A 325 18.21 8.45 3.58
CA ILE A 325 17.27 7.67 4.39
C ILE A 325 18.02 7.15 5.60
N ALA A 326 17.57 7.57 6.78
CA ALA A 326 18.09 7.13 8.07
C ALA A 326 17.20 6.03 8.67
N PRO A 327 17.74 5.19 9.57
CA PRO A 327 16.98 4.18 10.27
C PRO A 327 15.96 4.80 11.23
N VAL A 328 14.80 4.15 11.38
CA VAL A 328 13.70 4.60 12.24
C VAL A 328 13.35 3.55 13.27
N SER A 329 12.68 3.98 14.35
CA SER A 329 12.16 3.07 15.36
C SER A 329 10.65 2.85 15.26
N ARG A 330 10.23 1.59 15.44
CA ARG A 330 8.83 1.21 15.60
C ARG A 330 8.65 0.21 16.74
N SER A 331 7.59 0.38 17.51
CA SER A 331 7.21 -0.55 18.57
C SER A 331 6.16 -1.54 18.08
N TYR A 332 6.29 -2.80 18.49
CA TYR A 332 5.28 -3.85 18.27
C TYR A 332 5.24 -4.82 19.45
N SER A 333 4.13 -5.52 19.62
CA SER A 333 4.00 -6.54 20.68
C SER A 333 4.47 -7.91 20.18
N MET A 334 5.25 -8.60 21.01
CA MET A 334 5.76 -9.93 20.74
C MET A 334 5.60 -10.83 21.97
N LYS A 335 5.16 -12.07 21.78
CA LYS A 335 5.15 -13.06 22.85
C LYS A 335 6.54 -13.67 22.99
N VAL A 336 7.09 -13.59 24.19
CA VAL A 336 8.44 -14.03 24.54
C VAL A 336 8.34 -15.08 25.64
N PRO A 337 9.03 -16.24 25.54
CA PRO A 337 9.08 -17.21 26.63
C PRO A 337 9.87 -16.63 27.80
N VAL A 338 9.31 -16.72 28.99
CA VAL A 338 9.97 -16.29 30.23
C VAL A 338 9.87 -17.42 31.24
N LEU A 339 11.02 -17.88 31.72
CA LEU A 339 11.11 -18.84 32.83
C LEU A 339 10.59 -18.16 34.10
N GLN A 340 9.55 -18.74 34.68
CA GLN A 340 8.96 -18.29 35.93
C GLN A 340 9.71 -18.90 37.13
N ALA A 341 9.48 -18.34 38.32
CA ALA A 341 10.07 -18.83 39.56
C ALA A 341 9.65 -20.27 39.91
N ASP A 342 8.52 -20.75 39.37
CA ASP A 342 8.00 -22.11 39.51
C ASP A 342 8.62 -23.12 38.51
N GLY A 343 9.59 -22.68 37.70
CA GLY A 343 10.24 -23.50 36.66
C GLY A 343 9.43 -23.64 35.37
N GLN A 344 8.22 -23.08 35.28
CA GLN A 344 7.42 -23.14 34.06
C GLN A 344 7.81 -22.03 33.08
N VAL A 345 7.79 -22.34 31.78
CA VAL A 345 8.00 -21.33 30.73
C VAL A 345 6.66 -20.75 30.32
N LYS A 346 6.43 -19.47 30.65
CA LYS A 346 5.21 -18.75 30.27
C LYS A 346 5.49 -17.77 29.14
N LEU A 347 4.59 -17.72 28.15
CA LEU A 347 4.66 -16.73 27.07
C LEU A 347 4.09 -15.39 27.56
N ILE A 348 4.97 -14.41 27.73
CA ILE A 348 4.60 -13.05 28.15
C ILE A 348 4.64 -12.13 26.94
N SER A 349 3.60 -11.30 26.78
CA SER A 349 3.59 -10.26 25.75
C SER A 349 4.49 -9.10 26.18
N ARG A 350 5.56 -8.86 25.42
CA ARG A 350 6.48 -7.73 25.62
C ARG A 350 6.35 -6.71 24.48
N ASN A 351 6.54 -5.44 24.81
CA ASN A 351 6.69 -4.38 23.80
C ASN A 351 8.13 -4.38 23.30
N ILE A 352 8.30 -4.64 22.01
CA ILE A 352 9.58 -4.64 21.32
C ILE A 352 9.71 -3.36 20.52
N LYS A 353 10.83 -2.65 20.68
CA LYS A 353 11.22 -1.53 19.85
C LYS A 353 12.25 -2.01 18.83
N ARG A 354 11.83 -2.04 17.56
CA ARG A 354 12.68 -2.32 16.40
C ARG A 354 13.29 -1.05 15.87
N TRP A 355 14.57 -1.12 15.52
CA TRP A 355 15.31 -0.07 14.83
C TRP A 355 15.87 -0.64 13.52
N GLN A 356 15.44 -0.06 12.38
CA GLN A 356 15.81 -0.51 11.04
C GLN A 356 15.49 0.57 10.00
N PHE A 357 16.08 0.48 8.80
CA PHE A 357 15.74 1.32 7.66
C PHE A 357 14.33 1.05 7.13
N PRO A 358 13.54 2.11 6.86
CA PRO A 358 12.19 2.00 6.29
C PRO A 358 12.24 1.86 4.76
N ILE A 359 13.00 0.91 4.25
CA ILE A 359 13.10 0.60 2.82
C ILE A 359 13.00 -0.90 2.57
N ALA A 360 12.52 -1.27 1.38
CA ALA A 360 12.49 -2.64 0.89
C ALA A 360 12.81 -2.65 -0.62
N PRO A 361 13.27 -3.78 -1.18
CA PRO A 361 13.44 -3.92 -2.62
C PRO A 361 12.11 -3.69 -3.36
N ALA A 362 12.19 -3.12 -4.56
CA ALA A 362 11.03 -2.63 -5.31
C ALA A 362 10.90 -3.20 -6.73
N TYR A 363 11.33 -4.44 -6.92
CA TYR A 363 11.21 -5.19 -8.17
C TYR A 363 9.89 -5.94 -8.30
N ALA A 364 9.19 -6.16 -7.18
CA ALA A 364 7.85 -6.73 -7.16
C ALA A 364 6.95 -6.06 -6.12
N PHE A 365 5.67 -5.88 -6.47
CA PHE A 365 4.60 -5.37 -5.62
C PHE A 365 3.41 -6.31 -5.59
N THR A 366 2.62 -6.17 -4.53
CA THR A 366 1.26 -6.68 -4.57
C THR A 366 0.37 -5.75 -5.39
N ASP A 367 -0.65 -6.31 -6.04
CA ASP A 367 -1.76 -5.58 -6.66
C ASP A 367 -2.32 -4.46 -5.75
N TYR A 368 -2.53 -4.72 -4.45
CA TYR A 368 -2.91 -3.70 -3.47
C TYR A 368 -1.90 -2.54 -3.36
N LYS A 369 -0.59 -2.83 -3.41
CA LYS A 369 0.44 -1.79 -3.36
C LYS A 369 0.59 -1.05 -4.68
N ALA A 370 0.19 -1.67 -5.79
CA ALA A 370 0.26 -1.06 -7.12
C ALA A 370 -0.87 -0.04 -7.37
N GLN A 371 -1.96 -0.08 -6.59
CA GLN A 371 -3.02 0.93 -6.64
C GLN A 371 -2.46 2.36 -6.51
N GLY A 372 -3.05 3.32 -7.23
CA GLY A 372 -2.50 4.68 -7.39
C GLY A 372 -1.19 4.82 -8.18
N GLN A 373 -0.40 3.75 -8.39
CA GLN A 373 0.90 3.88 -9.07
C GLN A 373 0.78 3.94 -10.60
N THR A 374 1.76 4.60 -11.23
CA THR A 374 1.99 4.56 -12.68
C THR A 374 3.36 3.95 -12.92
N LEU A 375 3.42 2.92 -13.76
CA LEU A 375 4.62 2.15 -14.05
C LEU A 375 4.98 2.29 -15.54
N GLU A 376 6.25 2.50 -15.82
CA GLU A 376 6.77 2.54 -17.19
C GLU A 376 6.78 1.16 -17.85
N CYS A 377 6.93 0.10 -17.04
CA CYS A 377 6.94 -1.28 -17.47
C CYS A 377 6.50 -2.20 -16.33
N ALA A 378 5.62 -3.17 -16.61
CA ALA A 378 5.21 -4.17 -15.64
C ALA A 378 5.02 -5.57 -16.25
N ILE A 379 5.34 -6.59 -15.45
CA ILE A 379 4.86 -7.96 -15.66
C ILE A 379 3.76 -8.18 -14.63
N VAL A 380 2.64 -8.78 -15.04
CA VAL A 380 1.48 -8.97 -14.15
C VAL A 380 1.13 -10.46 -14.06
N ASP A 381 1.02 -10.97 -12.84
CA ASP A 381 0.49 -12.30 -12.56
C ASP A 381 -0.99 -12.21 -12.21
N ILE A 382 -1.86 -12.61 -13.14
CA ILE A 382 -3.32 -12.64 -12.96
C ILE A 382 -3.88 -14.06 -12.84
N ALA A 383 -3.00 -15.06 -12.75
CA ALA A 383 -3.43 -16.44 -12.58
C ALA A 383 -3.96 -16.68 -11.15
N GLU A 384 -4.97 -17.53 -11.02
CA GLU A 384 -5.55 -17.82 -9.70
C GLU A 384 -4.52 -18.51 -8.78
N PRO A 385 -4.34 -18.02 -7.56
CA PRO A 385 -3.41 -18.61 -6.61
C PRO A 385 -3.96 -19.94 -6.03
N PRO A 386 -3.10 -20.92 -5.74
CA PRO A 386 -3.52 -22.26 -5.32
C PRO A 386 -4.21 -22.30 -3.95
N THR A 387 -3.96 -21.30 -3.11
CA THR A 387 -4.60 -21.12 -1.80
C THR A 387 -4.92 -19.66 -1.58
N GLY A 388 -5.91 -19.34 -0.75
CA GLY A 388 -6.15 -17.97 -0.23
C GLY A 388 -7.17 -17.11 -0.99
N GLY A 389 -8.26 -17.69 -1.49
CA GLY A 389 -9.35 -16.99 -2.17
C GLY A 389 -9.05 -16.70 -3.65
N ARG A 390 -10.12 -16.58 -4.46
CA ARG A 390 -10.05 -16.24 -5.88
C ARG A 390 -9.69 -14.77 -6.06
N LEU A 391 -9.04 -14.45 -7.18
CA LEU A 391 -8.78 -13.07 -7.57
C LEU A 391 -10.10 -12.39 -7.98
N SER A 392 -10.25 -11.13 -7.57
CA SER A 392 -11.39 -10.31 -7.97
C SER A 392 -11.07 -9.49 -9.21
N GLN A 393 -12.10 -9.14 -9.98
CA GLN A 393 -11.97 -8.24 -11.13
C GLN A 393 -11.28 -6.91 -10.77
N PRO A 394 -11.59 -6.23 -9.65
CA PRO A 394 -10.85 -5.06 -9.20
C PRO A 394 -9.34 -5.27 -9.02
N ASN A 395 -8.90 -6.42 -8.50
CA ASN A 395 -7.47 -6.74 -8.34
C ASN A 395 -6.76 -6.77 -9.70
N ILE A 396 -7.39 -7.41 -10.68
CA ILE A 396 -6.86 -7.54 -12.04
C ILE A 396 -6.90 -6.19 -12.75
N TYR A 397 -7.99 -5.45 -12.64
CA TYR A 397 -8.15 -4.14 -13.25
C TYR A 397 -7.10 -3.15 -12.73
N VAL A 398 -6.86 -3.13 -11.41
CA VAL A 398 -5.77 -2.34 -10.83
C VAL A 398 -4.43 -2.75 -11.44
N ALA A 399 -4.13 -4.04 -11.49
CA ALA A 399 -2.84 -4.52 -11.98
C ALA A 399 -2.59 -4.19 -13.47
N LEU A 400 -3.60 -4.38 -14.33
CA LEU A 400 -3.51 -4.12 -15.78
C LEU A 400 -3.48 -2.63 -16.13
N SER A 401 -4.12 -1.78 -15.32
CA SER A 401 -4.23 -0.32 -15.57
C SER A 401 -3.01 0.49 -15.11
N ARG A 402 -1.88 -0.14 -14.75
CA ARG A 402 -0.67 0.55 -14.26
C ARG A 402 0.27 1.02 -15.36
N CYS A 403 0.18 0.43 -16.55
CA CYS A 403 1.07 0.68 -17.68
C CYS A 403 0.38 1.48 -18.79
N PRO A 404 1.14 2.30 -19.56
CA PRO A 404 0.58 3.20 -20.56
C PRO A 404 0.10 2.51 -21.85
N ASP A 405 0.68 1.37 -22.22
CA ASP A 405 0.49 0.74 -23.53
C ASP A 405 0.77 -0.77 -23.53
N LEU A 406 0.48 -1.44 -24.65
CA LEU A 406 0.71 -2.87 -24.83
C LEU A 406 2.20 -3.27 -24.89
N ASP A 407 3.11 -2.32 -25.14
CA ASP A 407 4.55 -2.57 -25.22
C ASP A 407 5.25 -2.43 -23.87
N SER A 408 4.53 -1.98 -22.84
CA SER A 408 5.00 -1.81 -21.46
C SER A 408 4.43 -2.85 -20.50
N ILE A 409 3.57 -3.75 -20.96
CA ILE A 409 2.94 -4.76 -20.10
C ILE A 409 3.01 -6.16 -20.67
N ARG A 410 3.29 -7.14 -19.80
CA ARG A 410 3.15 -8.57 -20.12
C ARG A 410 2.43 -9.29 -19.00
N ILE A 411 1.66 -10.31 -19.36
CA ILE A 411 1.07 -11.24 -18.40
C ILE A 411 2.08 -12.37 -18.19
N LEU A 412 2.40 -12.66 -16.93
CA LEU A 412 3.48 -13.58 -16.56
C LEU A 412 3.30 -14.99 -17.12
N ARG A 413 2.06 -15.48 -17.12
CA ARG A 413 1.70 -16.86 -17.43
C ARG A 413 0.22 -17.00 -17.76
N ASP A 414 -0.12 -18.15 -18.29
CA ASP A 414 -1.49 -18.53 -18.61
C ASP A 414 -2.42 -18.43 -17.39
N PHE A 415 -3.69 -18.08 -17.64
CA PHE A 415 -4.69 -17.79 -16.62
C PHE A 415 -6.10 -18.25 -17.05
N ASP A 416 -7.02 -18.40 -16.10
CA ASP A 416 -8.40 -18.76 -16.43
C ASP A 416 -9.16 -17.58 -17.05
N ARG A 417 -9.64 -17.71 -18.31
CA ARG A 417 -10.33 -16.64 -19.04
C ARG A 417 -11.69 -16.30 -18.43
N ASP A 418 -12.31 -17.22 -17.70
CA ASP A 418 -13.59 -16.96 -17.01
C ASP A 418 -13.48 -15.83 -16.00
N ILE A 419 -12.26 -15.52 -15.54
CA ILE A 419 -12.01 -14.39 -14.64
C ILE A 419 -12.37 -13.04 -15.25
N LEU A 420 -12.28 -12.91 -16.58
CA LEU A 420 -12.54 -11.68 -17.32
C LEU A 420 -14.03 -11.42 -17.51
N ARG A 421 -14.84 -12.49 -17.45
CA ARG A 421 -16.30 -12.45 -17.70
C ARG A 421 -17.12 -12.42 -16.41
N ARG A 422 -16.48 -12.25 -15.26
CA ARG A 422 -17.17 -12.19 -13.97
C ARG A 422 -18.07 -10.94 -13.94
N PRO A 423 -19.31 -11.05 -13.44
CA PRO A 423 -20.20 -9.91 -13.37
C PRO A 423 -19.67 -8.89 -12.35
N VAL A 424 -19.81 -7.62 -12.72
CA VAL A 424 -19.58 -6.50 -11.80
C VAL A 424 -20.64 -6.52 -10.69
N ASP A 425 -20.28 -5.99 -9.53
CA ASP A 425 -21.19 -5.87 -8.40
C ASP A 425 -22.41 -5.00 -8.76
N VAL A 426 -23.61 -5.54 -8.58
CA VAL A 426 -24.87 -4.86 -8.93
C VAL A 426 -25.06 -3.58 -8.11
N ASP A 427 -24.63 -3.57 -6.84
CA ASP A 427 -24.75 -2.38 -6.00
C ASP A 427 -23.75 -1.30 -6.45
N LEU A 428 -22.59 -1.70 -6.96
CA LEU A 428 -21.62 -0.76 -7.56
C LEU A 428 -22.18 -0.14 -8.84
N MET A 429 -22.85 -0.92 -9.70
CA MET A 429 -23.49 -0.39 -10.90
C MET A 429 -24.60 0.61 -10.57
N LYS A 430 -25.45 0.32 -9.57
CA LYS A 430 -26.46 1.28 -9.10
C LYS A 430 -25.83 2.56 -8.54
N GLU A 431 -24.68 2.43 -7.88
CA GLU A 431 -23.95 3.58 -7.37
C GLU A 431 -23.34 4.42 -8.50
N ASP A 432 -22.81 3.81 -9.55
CA ASP A 432 -22.38 4.53 -10.76
C ASP A 432 -23.54 5.35 -11.37
N GLU A 433 -24.74 4.76 -11.48
CA GLU A 433 -25.94 5.46 -11.96
C GLU A 433 -26.36 6.62 -11.04
N ARG A 434 -26.18 6.48 -9.72
CA ARG A 434 -26.42 7.56 -8.76
C ARG A 434 -25.39 8.67 -8.95
N LEU A 435 -24.10 8.34 -9.05
CA LEU A 435 -23.02 9.30 -9.19
C LEU A 435 -23.07 10.05 -10.53
N GLU A 436 -23.44 9.41 -11.63
CA GLU A 436 -23.59 10.11 -12.92
C GLU A 436 -24.76 11.10 -12.89
N ARG A 437 -25.90 10.72 -12.27
CA ARG A 437 -27.02 11.66 -12.04
C ARG A 437 -26.62 12.86 -11.17
N LEU A 438 -25.79 12.64 -10.14
CA LEU A 438 -25.25 13.74 -9.34
C LEU A 438 -24.28 14.60 -10.15
N ASN A 439 -23.40 13.99 -10.95
CA ASN A 439 -22.47 14.69 -11.83
C ASN A 439 -23.18 15.63 -12.81
N GLU A 440 -24.27 15.18 -13.44
CA GLU A 440 -25.10 16.02 -14.31
C GLU A 440 -25.69 17.23 -13.55
N LYS A 441 -26.22 17.00 -12.34
CA LYS A 441 -26.74 18.08 -11.49
C LYS A 441 -25.65 19.07 -11.09
N THR A 442 -24.49 18.58 -10.66
CA THR A 442 -23.32 19.41 -10.31
C THR A 442 -22.89 20.28 -11.47
N LEU A 443 -22.77 19.71 -12.68
CA LEU A 443 -22.37 20.45 -13.88
C LEU A 443 -23.38 21.52 -14.27
N LYS A 444 -24.68 21.21 -14.17
CA LYS A 444 -25.74 22.19 -14.41
C LYS A 444 -25.65 23.36 -13.43
N TRP A 445 -25.59 23.07 -12.14
CA TRP A 445 -25.43 24.08 -11.08
C TRP A 445 -24.18 24.94 -11.29
N TRP A 446 -23.04 24.32 -11.63
CA TRP A 446 -21.79 25.03 -11.89
C TRP A 446 -21.88 25.98 -13.09
N ASN A 447 -22.55 25.55 -14.17
CA ASN A 447 -22.73 26.38 -15.36
C ASN A 447 -23.67 27.57 -15.08
N GLU A 448 -24.75 27.36 -14.32
CA GLU A 448 -25.65 28.44 -13.88
C GLU A 448 -24.89 29.48 -13.04
N LEU A 449 -24.09 29.02 -12.07
CA LEU A 449 -23.28 29.89 -11.22
C LEU A 449 -22.24 30.69 -12.02
N ASN A 450 -21.64 30.11 -13.05
CA ASN A 450 -20.70 30.83 -13.92
C ASN A 450 -21.41 31.83 -14.84
N ALA A 451 -22.63 31.54 -15.28
CA ALA A 451 -23.42 32.46 -16.10
C ALA A 451 -23.90 33.68 -15.30
N GLU A 452 -24.06 33.56 -13.98
CA GLU A 452 -24.41 34.69 -13.09
C GLU A 452 -23.21 35.54 -12.66
N ASN A 453 -21.99 35.04 -12.81
CA ASN A 453 -20.73 35.72 -12.42
C ASN A 453 -19.93 36.30 -13.60
N ILE A 454 -20.50 36.29 -14.81
CA ILE A 454 -20.05 37.02 -16.00
C ILE A 454 -21.07 38.12 -16.28
#